data_AF-A0A8S4NLU8-F1
#
_entry.id   AF-A0A8S4NLU8-F1
#
_cell.length_a   1.000
_cell.length_b   1.000
_cell.length_c   1.000
_cell.angle_alpha   90.00
_cell.angle_beta   90.00
_cell.angle_gamma   90.00
#
_symmetry.space_group_name_H-M   'P 1'
#
loop_
_entity.id
_entity.type
_entity.pdbx_description
1 polymer ?
#
loop_
_entity_poly.entity_id
_entity_poly.type
_entity_poly.pdbx_seq_one_letter_code
_entity_poly.pdbx_strand_id
1 'polypeptide(L)'
;MSLNFPEFPDDSALGTNFKYRRFIQLALHGEMELGNTDISYPYTIDVLKEGYSIVQEGGSTSNACGTITLVKGPHNIIVDTGLPQDKSLILQGLARHELTADDVHYVVCTHGHSDHVGNLNLFPNATFIVGHDISKGDEYQLHDFKQGIPYEIDAYVEVIPTPGHTRGDVSVVVYRTCYGTVVIAGDTFEKFEDLEDSDIWQNNSELPEDQEQSRIEVFKLADYIIPGHGPMFKVPDEFKHEVKIVRTPTE
;
A
#
# COMPACT_ATOMS: atom_id res chain seq x y z
N MET A 1 -12.71 13.11 45.34
CA MET A 1 -11.35 13.38 44.86
C MET A 1 -11.48 13.77 43.40
N SER A 2 -11.36 15.05 43.10
CA SER A 2 -11.35 15.58 41.74
C SER A 2 -10.00 15.25 41.10
N LEU A 3 -10.02 14.47 40.02
CA LEU A 3 -8.84 14.20 39.20
C LEU A 3 -8.60 15.41 38.30
N ASN A 4 -7.47 16.08 38.49
CA ASN A 4 -6.99 17.12 37.58
C ASN A 4 -6.47 16.44 36.31
N PHE A 5 -7.06 16.79 35.17
CA PHE A 5 -6.49 16.47 33.86
C PHE A 5 -5.34 17.46 33.57
N PRO A 6 -4.23 17.03 32.97
CA PRO A 6 -3.20 17.95 32.51
C PRO A 6 -3.78 18.87 31.43
N GLU A 7 -3.49 20.17 31.51
CA GLU A 7 -3.78 21.12 30.45
C GLU A 7 -3.04 20.71 29.17
N PHE A 8 -3.78 20.65 28.06
CA PHE A 8 -3.22 20.36 26.75
C PHE A 8 -2.35 21.53 26.27
N PRO A 9 -1.18 21.27 25.67
CA PRO A 9 -0.37 22.34 25.09
C PRO A 9 -1.08 22.98 23.90
N ASP A 10 -0.83 24.28 23.74
CA ASP A 10 -1.38 25.15 22.70
C ASP A 10 -1.13 24.59 21.28
N ASP A 11 -2.17 24.65 20.44
CA ASP A 11 -2.28 24.07 19.09
C ASP A 11 -1.26 24.67 18.09
N SER A 12 -0.59 25.74 18.48
CA SER A 12 0.40 26.47 17.68
C SER A 12 1.80 25.82 17.66
N ALA A 13 2.06 24.80 18.49
CA ALA A 13 3.37 24.13 18.59
C ALA A 13 3.46 22.76 17.90
N LEU A 14 2.36 22.22 17.35
CA LEU A 14 2.32 20.92 16.69
C LEU A 14 2.67 21.03 15.20
N GLY A 15 3.96 21.25 14.93
CA GLY A 15 4.53 20.97 13.62
C GLY A 15 4.40 19.48 13.28
N THR A 16 3.62 19.17 12.23
CA THR A 16 3.87 18.09 11.24
C THR A 16 4.16 16.66 11.74
N ASN A 17 3.62 16.22 12.88
CA ASN A 17 3.72 14.81 13.26
C ASN A 17 2.40 14.06 12.97
N PHE A 18 2.16 13.75 11.68
CA PHE A 18 0.98 13.01 11.18
C PHE A 18 0.72 11.70 11.95
N LYS A 19 1.77 11.02 12.42
CA LYS A 19 1.66 9.80 13.23
C LYS A 19 0.85 10.02 14.52
N TYR A 20 0.93 11.19 15.15
CA TYR A 20 0.23 11.48 16.40
C TYR A 20 -1.26 11.76 16.22
N ARG A 21 -1.68 12.40 15.11
CA ARG A 21 -3.11 12.60 14.82
C ARG A 21 -3.85 11.28 14.60
N ARG A 22 -3.19 10.31 13.95
CA ARG A 22 -3.76 8.98 13.65
C ARG A 22 -4.04 8.14 14.91
N PHE A 23 -3.13 8.14 15.88
CA PHE A 23 -3.36 7.46 17.16
C PHE A 23 -4.60 8.00 17.89
N ILE A 24 -4.83 9.32 17.81
CA ILE A 24 -6.00 9.95 18.42
C ILE A 24 -7.28 9.57 17.65
N GLN A 25 -7.26 9.56 16.31
CA GLN A 25 -8.43 9.16 15.50
C GLN A 25 -8.86 7.70 15.76
N LEU A 26 -7.91 6.77 15.79
CA LEU A 26 -8.18 5.35 16.08
C LEU A 26 -8.62 5.13 17.55
N ALA A 27 -8.12 5.94 18.49
CA ALA A 27 -8.51 5.87 19.89
C ALA A 27 -9.90 6.47 20.15
N LEU A 28 -10.29 7.54 19.45
CA LEU A 28 -11.60 8.19 19.58
C LEU A 28 -12.74 7.32 19.03
N HIS A 29 -12.47 6.47 18.03
CA HIS A 29 -13.43 5.46 17.56
C HIS A 29 -13.45 4.18 18.43
N GLY A 30 -12.61 4.12 19.47
CA GLY A 30 -12.40 2.96 20.34
C GLY A 30 -13.19 2.99 21.67
N GLU A 31 -14.32 3.70 21.76
CA GLU A 31 -15.24 3.53 22.90
C GLU A 31 -15.97 2.17 22.78
N MET A 32 -15.30 1.09 23.16
CA MET A 32 -15.92 -0.23 23.27
C MET A 32 -16.57 -0.42 24.63
N GLU A 33 -17.90 -0.55 24.63
CA GLU A 33 -18.62 -1.26 25.68
C GLU A 33 -18.09 -2.71 25.77
N LEU A 34 -17.73 -3.13 26.99
CA LEU A 34 -17.26 -4.49 27.29
C LEU A 34 -18.41 -5.49 27.11
N GLY A 35 -18.59 -5.97 25.87
CA GLY A 35 -19.56 -7.02 25.56
C GLY A 35 -19.29 -7.67 24.20
N ASN A 36 -18.68 -8.86 24.22
CA ASN A 36 -18.53 -9.80 23.09
C ASN A 36 -17.65 -9.30 21.92
N THR A 37 -16.33 -9.52 22.01
CA THR A 37 -15.36 -9.09 20.99
C THR A 37 -15.33 -10.05 19.79
N ASP A 38 -16.30 -9.91 18.90
CA ASP A 38 -16.09 -10.36 17.52
C ASP A 38 -15.04 -9.42 16.90
N ILE A 39 -13.84 -9.92 16.62
CA ILE A 39 -12.77 -9.11 16.06
C ILE A 39 -13.15 -8.83 14.61
N SER A 40 -13.89 -7.75 14.39
CA SER A 40 -14.22 -7.28 13.05
C SER A 40 -13.01 -6.60 12.42
N TYR A 41 -12.57 -7.13 11.28
CA TYR A 41 -11.56 -6.49 10.43
C TYR A 41 -12.30 -5.61 9.40
N PRO A 42 -12.05 -4.29 9.33
CA PRO A 42 -12.77 -3.40 8.43
C PRO A 42 -12.50 -3.72 6.96
N TYR A 43 -11.34 -4.31 6.68
CA TYR A 43 -10.91 -4.69 5.34
C TYR A 43 -10.44 -6.14 5.30
N THR A 44 -10.76 -6.79 4.19
CA THR A 44 -10.23 -8.09 3.77
C THR A 44 -9.38 -7.91 2.52
N ILE A 45 -8.39 -8.77 2.34
CA ILE A 45 -7.47 -8.72 1.21
C ILE A 45 -7.53 -10.05 0.46
N ASP A 46 -7.70 -9.97 -0.86
CA ASP A 46 -7.61 -11.11 -1.77
C ASP A 46 -6.62 -10.78 -2.91
N VAL A 47 -5.59 -11.59 -3.05
CA VAL A 47 -4.66 -11.50 -4.19
C VAL A 47 -5.32 -12.23 -5.36
N LEU A 48 -5.92 -11.47 -6.28
CA LEU A 48 -6.64 -12.02 -7.43
C LEU A 48 -5.70 -12.74 -8.39
N LYS A 49 -4.46 -12.24 -8.51
CA LYS A 49 -3.37 -12.82 -9.30
C LYS A 49 -2.04 -12.44 -8.67
N GLU A 50 -1.23 -13.44 -8.35
CA GLU A 50 0.18 -13.22 -8.01
C GLU A 50 0.95 -12.78 -9.25
N GLY A 51 1.78 -11.75 -9.09
CA GLY A 51 2.67 -11.28 -10.13
C GLY A 51 3.83 -12.24 -10.39
N TYR A 52 4.59 -11.98 -11.45
CA TYR A 52 5.80 -12.73 -11.77
C TYR A 52 6.77 -11.86 -12.57
N SER A 53 8.06 -12.20 -12.48
CA SER A 53 9.13 -11.61 -13.30
C SER A 53 10.17 -12.69 -13.61
N ILE A 54 10.32 -13.00 -14.89
CA ILE A 54 11.10 -14.11 -15.42
C ILE A 54 11.99 -13.62 -16.56
N VAL A 55 13.31 -13.57 -16.31
CA VAL A 55 14.32 -13.31 -17.34
C VAL A 55 14.43 -14.54 -18.25
N GLN A 56 14.34 -14.33 -19.57
CA GLN A 56 14.42 -15.40 -20.56
C GLN A 56 15.88 -15.85 -20.78
N GLU A 57 16.05 -17.08 -21.30
CA GLU A 57 17.37 -17.59 -21.67
C GLU A 57 18.09 -16.61 -22.63
N GLY A 58 19.34 -16.27 -22.29
CA GLY A 58 20.13 -15.28 -23.04
C GLY A 58 19.94 -13.82 -22.61
N GLY A 59 19.07 -13.55 -21.63
CA GLY A 59 19.04 -12.28 -20.87
C GLY A 59 18.57 -11.03 -21.62
N SER A 60 18.14 -11.15 -22.88
CA SER A 60 17.75 -10.00 -23.71
C SER A 60 16.27 -9.60 -23.57
N THR A 61 15.46 -10.43 -22.91
CA THR A 61 14.01 -10.24 -22.74
C THR A 61 13.55 -10.79 -21.41
N SER A 62 12.52 -10.19 -20.83
CA SER A 62 11.85 -10.67 -19.62
C SER A 62 10.33 -10.75 -19.85
N ASN A 63 9.69 -11.66 -19.13
CA ASN A 63 8.23 -11.71 -19.00
C ASN A 63 7.87 -11.24 -17.59
N ALA A 64 7.06 -10.19 -17.49
CA ALA A 64 6.61 -9.65 -16.22
C ALA A 64 5.09 -9.47 -16.19
N CYS A 65 4.51 -9.55 -15.01
CA CYS A 65 3.15 -9.15 -14.70
C CYS A 65 3.06 -8.68 -13.26
N GLY A 66 2.45 -7.51 -13.04
CA GLY A 66 2.12 -7.02 -11.71
C GLY A 66 1.10 -7.89 -10.98
N THR A 67 1.24 -7.96 -9.65
CA THR A 67 0.27 -8.57 -8.73
C THR A 67 -1.02 -7.75 -8.70
N ILE A 68 -2.17 -8.41 -8.81
CA ILE A 68 -3.49 -7.74 -8.77
C ILE A 68 -4.15 -8.06 -7.44
N THR A 69 -4.49 -7.04 -6.66
CA THR A 69 -5.05 -7.20 -5.32
C THR A 69 -6.41 -6.51 -5.19
N LEU A 70 -7.38 -7.20 -4.58
CA LEU A 70 -8.63 -6.61 -4.10
C LEU A 70 -8.54 -6.36 -2.59
N VAL A 71 -8.78 -5.12 -2.19
CA VAL A 71 -9.00 -4.71 -0.81
C VAL A 71 -10.49 -4.42 -0.64
N LYS A 72 -11.23 -5.32 0.03
CA LYS A 72 -12.68 -5.27 0.17
C LYS A 72 -13.07 -4.81 1.58
N GLY A 73 -13.92 -3.79 1.67
CA GLY A 73 -14.39 -3.19 2.92
C GLY A 73 -15.34 -2.01 2.66
N PRO A 74 -15.39 -0.98 3.52
CA PRO A 74 -16.15 0.24 3.29
C PRO A 74 -15.91 0.88 1.91
N HIS A 75 -14.66 0.83 1.42
CA HIS A 75 -14.29 1.19 0.06
C HIS A 75 -13.65 0.00 -0.65
N ASN A 76 -14.32 -0.61 -1.62
CA ASN A 76 -13.67 -1.61 -2.48
C ASN A 76 -12.59 -0.94 -3.34
N ILE A 77 -11.35 -1.43 -3.21
CA ILE A 77 -10.18 -0.90 -3.90
C ILE A 77 -9.51 -2.02 -4.69
N ILE A 78 -9.18 -1.75 -5.95
CA ILE A 78 -8.28 -2.58 -6.74
C ILE A 78 -6.89 -1.94 -6.73
N VAL A 79 -5.87 -2.71 -6.37
CA VAL A 79 -4.47 -2.29 -6.43
C VAL A 79 -3.78 -3.04 -7.54
N ASP A 80 -3.26 -2.27 -8.49
CA ASP A 80 -2.79 -2.67 -9.82
C ASP A 80 -3.83 -3.44 -10.64
N THR A 81 -3.60 -3.52 -11.95
CA THR A 81 -4.57 -4.05 -12.92
C THR A 81 -3.94 -5.01 -13.93
N GLY A 82 -2.70 -5.44 -13.69
CA GLY A 82 -2.02 -6.48 -14.46
C GLY A 82 -1.81 -6.11 -15.94
N LEU A 83 -1.68 -7.16 -16.76
CA LEU A 83 -1.54 -7.04 -18.22
C LEU A 83 -2.91 -6.92 -18.90
N PRO A 84 -3.00 -6.34 -20.12
CA PRO A 84 -4.28 -6.21 -20.84
C PRO A 84 -5.09 -7.51 -21.02
N GLN A 85 -4.43 -8.68 -21.07
CA GLN A 85 -5.11 -9.98 -21.14
C GLN A 85 -5.81 -10.41 -19.83
N ASP A 86 -5.49 -9.78 -18.70
CA ASP A 86 -6.00 -10.16 -17.38
C ASP A 86 -7.45 -9.71 -17.11
N LYS A 87 -8.07 -8.99 -18.05
CA LYS A 87 -9.47 -8.53 -17.96
C LYS A 87 -10.42 -9.57 -17.38
N SER A 88 -10.43 -10.78 -17.94
CA SER A 88 -11.39 -11.81 -17.53
C SER A 88 -11.11 -12.33 -16.13
N LEU A 89 -9.83 -12.39 -15.73
CA LEU A 89 -9.40 -12.81 -14.41
C LEU A 89 -9.88 -11.80 -13.35
N ILE A 90 -9.71 -10.50 -13.61
CA ILE A 90 -10.12 -9.43 -12.70
C ILE A 90 -11.63 -9.50 -12.45
N LEU A 91 -12.43 -9.56 -13.53
CA LEU A 91 -13.89 -9.60 -13.43
C LEU A 91 -14.38 -10.87 -12.71
N GLN A 92 -13.76 -12.02 -12.96
CA GLN A 92 -14.07 -13.25 -12.23
C GLN A 92 -13.66 -13.16 -10.75
N GLY A 93 -12.54 -12.49 -10.46
CA GLY A 93 -12.08 -12.20 -9.11
C GLY A 93 -13.09 -11.40 -8.31
N LEU A 94 -13.54 -10.27 -8.85
CA LEU A 94 -14.61 -9.46 -8.26
C LEU A 94 -15.90 -10.25 -8.05
N ALA A 95 -16.31 -11.04 -9.04
CA ALA A 95 -17.54 -11.83 -8.95
C ALA A 95 -17.52 -12.88 -7.81
N ARG A 96 -16.35 -13.45 -7.46
CA ARG A 96 -16.21 -14.33 -6.28
C ARG A 96 -16.53 -13.64 -4.97
N HIS A 97 -16.40 -12.31 -4.94
CA HIS A 97 -16.71 -11.45 -3.80
C HIS A 97 -18.08 -10.79 -3.91
N GLU A 98 -18.90 -11.22 -4.87
CA GLU A 98 -20.22 -10.65 -5.19
C GLU A 98 -20.14 -9.17 -5.63
N LEU A 99 -19.05 -8.79 -6.26
CA LEU A 99 -18.80 -7.44 -6.79
C LEU A 99 -18.77 -7.43 -8.32
N THR A 100 -19.11 -6.29 -8.87
CA THR A 100 -18.88 -5.90 -10.26
C THR A 100 -17.83 -4.80 -10.33
N ALA A 101 -17.40 -4.43 -11.54
CA ALA A 101 -16.44 -3.34 -11.70
C ALA A 101 -17.00 -1.97 -11.26
N ASP A 102 -18.33 -1.78 -11.32
CA ASP A 102 -18.99 -0.55 -10.86
C ASP A 102 -19.01 -0.41 -9.34
N ASP A 103 -18.80 -1.51 -8.60
CA ASP A 103 -18.72 -1.51 -7.14
C ASP A 103 -17.32 -1.13 -6.62
N VAL A 104 -16.35 -0.93 -7.51
CA VAL A 104 -14.99 -0.50 -7.17
C VAL A 104 -14.95 1.02 -7.04
N HIS A 105 -14.55 1.49 -5.86
CA HIS A 105 -14.52 2.91 -5.52
C HIS A 105 -13.18 3.55 -5.92
N TYR A 106 -12.09 2.80 -5.78
CA TYR A 106 -10.73 3.25 -6.09
C TYR A 106 -9.98 2.20 -6.90
N VAL A 107 -9.18 2.67 -7.85
CA VAL A 107 -8.17 1.88 -8.51
C VAL A 107 -6.82 2.57 -8.29
N VAL A 108 -5.95 1.91 -7.55
CA VAL A 108 -4.60 2.41 -7.26
C VAL A 108 -3.62 1.61 -8.10
N CYS A 109 -3.06 2.22 -9.14
CA CYS A 109 -1.89 1.65 -9.79
C CYS A 109 -0.65 2.22 -9.10
N THR A 110 0.15 1.35 -8.53
CA THR A 110 1.37 1.68 -7.77
C THR A 110 2.29 2.57 -8.59
N HIS A 111 2.39 2.29 -9.89
CA HIS A 111 3.13 3.09 -10.86
C HIS A 111 2.63 2.86 -12.30
N GLY A 112 3.29 3.49 -13.27
CA GLY A 112 2.83 3.60 -14.66
C GLY A 112 3.29 2.49 -15.64
N HIS A 113 3.94 1.42 -15.17
CA HIS A 113 4.38 0.36 -16.09
C HIS A 113 3.20 -0.46 -16.63
N SER A 114 3.36 -0.92 -17.88
CA SER A 114 2.28 -1.48 -18.69
C SER A 114 1.60 -2.70 -18.10
N ASP A 115 2.32 -3.42 -17.25
CA ASP A 115 1.89 -4.65 -16.60
C ASP A 115 1.29 -4.43 -15.20
N HIS A 116 1.17 -3.17 -14.78
CA HIS A 116 0.42 -2.72 -13.61
C HIS A 116 -0.83 -1.91 -14.00
N VAL A 117 -0.85 -1.27 -15.19
CA VAL A 117 -1.95 -0.39 -15.64
C VAL A 117 -2.84 -0.99 -16.75
N GLY A 118 -2.69 -2.27 -17.07
CA GLY A 118 -3.24 -2.87 -18.29
C GLY A 118 -4.78 -2.89 -18.39
N ASN A 119 -5.52 -2.71 -17.29
CA ASN A 119 -6.98 -2.81 -17.28
C ASN A 119 -7.68 -1.64 -16.56
N LEU A 120 -7.08 -0.44 -16.54
CA LEU A 120 -7.72 0.77 -15.99
C LEU A 120 -9.14 1.02 -16.54
N ASN A 121 -9.33 0.73 -17.84
CA ASN A 121 -10.59 0.94 -18.55
C ASN A 121 -11.78 0.09 -18.04
N LEU A 122 -11.55 -0.88 -17.16
CA LEU A 122 -12.63 -1.67 -16.56
C LEU A 122 -13.42 -0.88 -15.51
N PHE A 123 -12.86 0.19 -14.96
CA PHE A 123 -13.38 0.87 -13.76
C PHE A 123 -13.73 2.35 -14.02
N PRO A 124 -14.60 2.68 -14.99
CA PRO A 124 -14.82 4.06 -15.41
C PRO A 124 -15.40 4.97 -14.32
N ASN A 125 -15.98 4.40 -13.25
CA ASN A 125 -16.63 5.13 -12.16
C ASN A 125 -15.72 5.33 -10.93
N ALA A 126 -14.56 4.66 -10.89
CA ALA A 126 -13.63 4.72 -9.78
C ALA A 126 -12.84 6.04 -9.76
N THR A 127 -12.34 6.40 -8.58
CA THR A 127 -11.23 7.35 -8.46
C THR A 127 -9.93 6.61 -8.78
N PHE A 128 -9.16 7.12 -9.74
CA PHE A 128 -7.85 6.59 -10.09
C PHE A 128 -6.76 7.27 -9.29
N ILE A 129 -5.81 6.48 -8.79
CA ILE A 129 -4.52 6.94 -8.28
C ILE A 129 -3.46 6.17 -9.06
N VAL A 130 -2.78 6.81 -10.02
CA VAL A 130 -1.73 6.17 -10.83
C VAL A 130 -0.41 6.85 -10.50
N GLY A 131 0.37 6.21 -9.63
CA GLY A 131 1.47 6.87 -8.96
C GLY A 131 0.98 8.13 -8.22
N HIS A 132 1.45 9.31 -8.64
CA HIS A 132 1.05 10.59 -8.05
C HIS A 132 -0.17 11.25 -8.73
N ASP A 133 -0.71 10.68 -9.80
CA ASP A 133 -1.84 11.26 -10.52
C ASP A 133 -3.17 10.76 -9.93
N ILE A 134 -3.92 11.67 -9.29
CA ILE A 134 -5.24 11.40 -8.73
C ILE A 134 -6.31 11.99 -9.65
N SER A 135 -7.26 11.17 -10.10
CA SER A 135 -8.34 11.65 -10.98
C SER A 135 -9.68 10.93 -10.76
N LYS A 136 -10.77 11.61 -11.08
CA LYS A 136 -12.10 11.02 -11.22
C LYS A 136 -12.78 11.58 -12.46
N GLY A 137 -12.97 10.73 -13.47
CA GLY A 137 -13.35 11.22 -14.81
C GLY A 137 -12.23 12.07 -15.41
N ASP A 138 -12.53 13.31 -15.76
CA ASP A 138 -11.57 14.30 -16.29
C ASP A 138 -11.07 15.31 -15.23
N GLU A 139 -11.55 15.20 -13.99
CA GLU A 139 -11.10 16.05 -12.88
C GLU A 139 -9.87 15.46 -12.22
N TYR A 140 -8.77 16.22 -12.23
CA TYR A 140 -7.51 15.87 -11.56
C TYR A 140 -7.39 16.59 -10.22
N GLN A 141 -7.16 15.83 -9.15
CA GLN A 141 -6.94 16.36 -7.82
C GLN A 141 -5.45 16.63 -7.61
N LEU A 142 -5.12 17.85 -7.18
CA LEU A 142 -3.76 18.18 -6.73
C LEU A 142 -3.51 17.56 -5.35
N HIS A 143 -2.37 16.89 -5.21
CA HIS A 143 -1.95 16.28 -3.95
C HIS A 143 -0.43 16.38 -3.78
N ASP A 144 0.02 16.52 -2.54
CA ASP A 144 1.42 16.77 -2.19
C ASP A 144 2.21 15.47 -1.92
N PHE A 145 2.02 14.44 -2.75
CA PHE A 145 2.78 13.19 -2.65
C PHE A 145 4.30 13.42 -2.69
N LYS A 146 4.75 14.39 -3.51
CA LYS A 146 6.17 14.78 -3.60
C LYS A 146 6.75 15.33 -2.31
N GLN A 147 5.90 15.75 -1.36
CA GLN A 147 6.31 16.22 -0.04
C GLN A 147 6.23 15.11 1.02
N GLY A 148 5.97 13.86 0.61
CA GLY A 148 5.83 12.73 1.52
C GLY A 148 4.47 12.64 2.21
N ILE A 149 3.47 13.39 1.76
CA ILE A 149 2.13 13.39 2.37
C ILE A 149 1.33 12.18 1.87
N PRO A 150 0.81 11.32 2.75
CA PRO A 150 -0.09 10.22 2.37
C PRO A 150 -1.44 10.74 1.89
N TYR A 151 -2.07 9.99 0.98
CA TYR A 151 -3.48 10.17 0.63
C TYR A 151 -4.33 9.20 1.46
N GLU A 152 -5.12 9.73 2.38
CA GLU A 152 -6.04 8.94 3.21
C GLU A 152 -7.31 8.60 2.42
N ILE A 153 -7.56 7.30 2.18
CA ILE A 153 -8.86 6.84 1.64
C ILE A 153 -9.87 6.82 2.79
N ASP A 154 -9.49 6.22 3.92
CA ASP A 154 -10.22 6.30 5.18
C ASP A 154 -9.27 6.05 6.38
N ALA A 155 -9.84 5.81 7.57
CA ALA A 155 -9.07 5.57 8.79
C ALA A 155 -8.16 4.32 8.73
N TYR A 156 -8.47 3.36 7.86
CA TYR A 156 -7.83 2.04 7.76
C TYR A 156 -7.09 1.80 6.45
N VAL A 157 -7.27 2.65 5.43
CA VAL A 157 -6.53 2.56 4.18
C VAL A 157 -5.95 3.91 3.77
N GLU A 158 -4.67 3.92 3.45
CA GLU A 158 -3.98 5.08 2.87
C GLU A 158 -3.05 4.67 1.73
N VAL A 159 -2.74 5.64 0.89
CA VAL A 159 -1.73 5.52 -0.16
C VAL A 159 -0.52 6.37 0.26
N ILE A 160 0.65 5.77 0.36
CA ILE A 160 1.89 6.44 0.74
C ILE A 160 2.82 6.56 -0.48
N PRO A 161 3.57 7.66 -0.63
CA PRO A 161 4.62 7.73 -1.64
C PRO A 161 5.77 6.80 -1.25
N THR A 162 6.22 5.97 -2.20
CA THR A 162 7.34 5.03 -2.05
C THR A 162 8.27 5.13 -3.26
N PRO A 163 8.83 6.31 -3.55
CA PRO A 163 9.63 6.53 -4.75
C PRO A 163 10.86 5.62 -4.77
N GLY A 164 11.27 5.22 -5.97
CA GLY A 164 12.40 4.33 -6.10
C GLY A 164 12.45 3.64 -7.46
N HIS A 165 11.64 2.60 -7.61
CA HIS A 165 11.56 1.87 -8.88
C HIS A 165 11.14 2.80 -10.01
N THR A 166 10.12 3.62 -9.76
CA THR A 166 9.93 4.89 -10.47
C THR A 166 9.85 6.06 -9.50
N ARG A 167 10.03 7.27 -10.02
CA ARG A 167 9.85 8.52 -9.24
C ARG A 167 8.46 8.71 -8.63
N GLY A 168 7.44 8.14 -9.26
CA GLY A 168 6.04 8.37 -8.93
C GLY A 168 5.41 7.25 -8.13
N ASP A 169 6.20 6.26 -7.68
CA ASP A 169 5.69 5.06 -7.03
C ASP A 169 4.92 5.38 -5.75
N VAL A 170 3.83 4.65 -5.57
CA VAL A 170 3.04 4.65 -4.35
C VAL A 170 2.77 3.22 -3.88
N SER A 171 2.56 3.06 -2.57
CA SER A 171 2.15 1.83 -1.94
C SER A 171 0.83 2.01 -1.19
N VAL A 172 0.02 0.96 -1.12
CA VAL A 172 -1.25 0.98 -0.37
C VAL A 172 -1.05 0.29 0.98
N VAL A 173 -1.36 0.99 2.06
CA VAL A 173 -1.29 0.48 3.42
C VAL A 173 -2.70 0.15 3.91
N VAL A 174 -2.92 -1.08 4.34
CA VAL A 174 -4.19 -1.56 4.89
C VAL A 174 -3.98 -1.99 6.34
N TYR A 175 -4.63 -1.27 7.26
CA TYR A 175 -4.50 -1.49 8.69
C TYR A 175 -5.55 -2.45 9.22
N ARG A 176 -5.21 -3.12 10.33
CA ARG A 176 -6.13 -3.99 11.09
C ARG A 176 -6.82 -5.03 10.20
N THR A 177 -6.05 -5.72 9.39
CA THR A 177 -6.52 -6.92 8.69
C THR A 177 -6.34 -8.15 9.59
N CYS A 178 -6.82 -9.32 9.14
CA CYS A 178 -6.49 -10.60 9.79
C CYS A 178 -4.99 -10.94 9.78
N TYR A 179 -4.20 -10.25 8.97
CA TYR A 179 -2.73 -10.37 8.89
C TYR A 179 -1.99 -9.29 9.70
N GLY A 180 -2.70 -8.37 10.37
CA GLY A 180 -2.10 -7.16 10.93
C GLY A 180 -2.11 -6.01 9.92
N THR A 181 -1.00 -5.27 9.80
CA THR A 181 -0.83 -4.26 8.74
C THR A 181 -0.29 -4.92 7.47
N VAL A 182 -0.98 -4.75 6.35
CA VAL A 182 -0.52 -5.23 5.04
C VAL A 182 -0.15 -4.04 4.16
N VAL A 183 1.00 -4.11 3.50
CA VAL A 183 1.41 -3.12 2.50
C VAL A 183 1.45 -3.77 1.13
N ILE A 184 0.66 -3.24 0.20
CA ILE A 184 0.71 -3.62 -1.22
C ILE A 184 1.66 -2.65 -1.90
N ALA A 185 2.86 -3.14 -2.21
CA ALA A 185 4.04 -2.29 -2.39
C ALA A 185 4.42 -2.01 -3.85
N GLY A 186 3.75 -2.68 -4.79
CA GLY A 186 4.20 -2.72 -6.19
C GLY A 186 5.67 -3.12 -6.26
N ASP A 187 6.40 -2.53 -7.19
CA ASP A 187 7.81 -2.86 -7.43
C ASP A 187 8.77 -2.22 -6.44
N THR A 188 8.28 -1.55 -5.38
CA THR A 188 9.12 -1.26 -4.20
C THR A 188 9.77 -2.55 -3.70
N PHE A 189 9.03 -3.66 -3.78
CA PHE A 189 9.52 -5.03 -3.63
C PHE A 189 9.18 -5.84 -4.87
N GLU A 190 10.19 -6.35 -5.58
CA GLU A 190 9.97 -7.20 -6.76
C GLU A 190 9.27 -8.49 -6.33
N LYS A 191 9.86 -9.21 -5.37
CA LYS A 191 9.42 -10.53 -4.88
C LYS A 191 10.22 -10.91 -3.65
N PHE A 192 9.81 -11.95 -2.92
CA PHE A 192 10.47 -12.35 -1.67
C PHE A 192 11.98 -12.60 -1.80
N GLU A 193 12.42 -13.17 -2.93
CA GLU A 193 13.82 -13.48 -3.17
C GLU A 193 14.71 -12.22 -3.25
N ASP A 194 14.12 -11.04 -3.48
CA ASP A 194 14.84 -9.77 -3.57
C ASP A 194 15.38 -9.28 -2.21
N LEU A 195 14.97 -9.94 -1.11
CA LEU A 195 15.48 -9.69 0.23
C LEU A 195 16.90 -10.24 0.41
N GLU A 196 17.22 -11.33 -0.28
CA GLU A 196 18.53 -11.98 -0.23
C GLU A 196 19.42 -11.57 -1.41
N ASP A 197 18.81 -11.26 -2.56
CA ASP A 197 19.50 -10.87 -3.79
C ASP A 197 19.03 -9.48 -4.25
N SER A 198 19.78 -8.44 -3.85
CA SER A 198 19.44 -7.05 -4.17
C SER A 198 19.54 -6.72 -5.65
N ASP A 199 20.31 -7.49 -6.44
CA ASP A 199 20.44 -7.28 -7.89
C ASP A 199 19.08 -7.42 -8.59
N ILE A 200 18.15 -8.17 -8.01
CA ILE A 200 16.79 -8.38 -8.55
C ILE A 200 16.04 -7.05 -8.68
N TRP A 201 16.07 -6.20 -7.65
CA TRP A 201 15.34 -4.92 -7.66
C TRP A 201 16.24 -3.75 -8.08
N GLN A 202 17.52 -3.75 -7.69
CA GLN A 202 18.44 -2.64 -7.97
C GLN A 202 18.67 -2.42 -9.47
N ASN A 203 18.72 -3.50 -10.26
CA ASN A 203 18.93 -3.39 -11.71
C ASN A 203 17.72 -2.83 -12.47
N ASN A 204 16.53 -2.87 -11.88
CA ASN A 204 15.29 -2.37 -12.49
C ASN A 204 14.88 -0.99 -11.95
N SER A 205 15.55 -0.50 -10.90
CA SER A 205 15.23 0.73 -10.22
C SER A 205 15.69 1.99 -10.98
N GLU A 206 14.80 2.98 -11.13
CA GLU A 206 15.21 4.32 -11.59
C GLU A 206 16.05 5.08 -10.55
N LEU A 207 15.77 4.86 -9.26
CA LEU A 207 16.35 5.56 -8.12
C LEU A 207 16.65 4.59 -6.96
N PRO A 208 17.74 3.80 -7.05
CA PRO A 208 18.01 2.73 -6.09
C PRO A 208 18.11 3.20 -4.63
N GLU A 209 18.69 4.38 -4.40
CA GLU A 209 18.83 4.96 -3.06
C GLU A 209 17.48 5.34 -2.44
N ASP A 210 16.57 5.92 -3.26
CA ASP A 210 15.22 6.25 -2.81
C ASP A 210 14.39 4.98 -2.59
N GLN A 211 14.55 3.97 -3.45
CA GLN A 211 13.85 2.69 -3.30
C GLN A 211 14.29 1.96 -2.02
N GLU A 212 15.58 1.94 -1.70
CA GLU A 212 16.09 1.39 -0.45
C GLU A 212 15.43 2.08 0.76
N GLN A 213 15.36 3.41 0.73
CA GLN A 213 14.73 4.19 1.80
C GLN A 213 13.23 3.89 1.91
N SER A 214 12.53 3.75 0.78
CA SER A 214 11.12 3.34 0.73
C SER A 214 10.91 1.93 1.30
N ARG A 215 11.76 0.96 0.93
CA ARG A 215 11.75 -0.42 1.47
C ARG A 215 11.91 -0.42 2.99
N ILE A 216 12.86 0.37 3.52
CA ILE A 216 13.08 0.54 4.96
C ILE A 216 11.82 1.09 5.65
N GLU A 217 11.15 2.10 5.10
CA GLU A 217 9.93 2.64 5.71
C GLU A 217 8.76 1.65 5.65
N VAL A 218 8.64 0.86 4.59
CA VAL A 218 7.64 -0.20 4.49
C VAL A 218 7.88 -1.30 5.53
N PHE A 219 9.13 -1.75 5.74
CA PHE A 219 9.45 -2.74 6.78
C PHE A 219 9.09 -2.28 8.20
N LYS A 220 9.20 -0.98 8.49
CA LYS A 220 8.81 -0.41 9.79
C LYS A 220 7.31 -0.50 10.07
N LEU A 221 6.52 -0.61 9.02
CA LEU A 221 5.06 -0.49 9.06
C LEU A 221 4.36 -1.83 8.88
N ALA A 222 4.86 -2.66 7.96
CA ALA A 222 4.20 -3.86 7.50
C ALA A 222 4.41 -5.07 8.42
N ASP A 223 3.34 -5.82 8.62
CA ASP A 223 3.42 -7.22 9.07
C ASP A 223 3.54 -8.17 7.87
N TYR A 224 2.85 -7.85 6.77
CA TYR A 224 2.91 -8.56 5.48
C TYR A 224 3.07 -7.58 4.32
N ILE A 225 3.78 -8.02 3.28
CA ILE A 225 4.00 -7.27 2.05
C ILE A 225 3.44 -8.07 0.88
N ILE A 226 2.71 -7.39 -0.01
CA ILE A 226 2.34 -7.90 -1.33
C ILE A 226 3.26 -7.22 -2.35
N PRO A 227 4.23 -7.95 -2.93
CA PRO A 227 5.18 -7.39 -3.89
C PRO A 227 4.59 -7.30 -5.30
N GLY A 228 5.29 -6.59 -6.19
CA GLY A 228 4.89 -6.40 -7.58
C GLY A 228 4.88 -7.69 -8.40
N HIS A 229 5.83 -8.59 -8.18
CA HIS A 229 6.10 -9.75 -9.03
C HIS A 229 6.28 -11.07 -8.26
N GLY A 230 5.45 -11.31 -7.24
CA GLY A 230 5.47 -12.57 -6.49
C GLY A 230 4.34 -12.71 -5.46
N PRO A 231 4.37 -13.80 -4.67
CA PRO A 231 3.38 -14.05 -3.62
C PRO A 231 3.54 -13.08 -2.44
N MET A 232 2.43 -12.87 -1.71
CA MET A 232 2.44 -12.16 -0.43
C MET A 232 3.36 -12.87 0.57
N PHE A 233 4.17 -12.12 1.33
CA PHE A 233 5.06 -12.67 2.34
C PHE A 233 4.98 -11.92 3.67
N LYS A 234 5.29 -12.63 4.76
CA LYS A 234 5.41 -12.04 6.10
C LYS A 234 6.75 -11.33 6.21
N VAL A 235 6.78 -10.11 6.74
CA VAL A 235 8.03 -9.38 7.01
C VAL A 235 8.87 -10.17 8.01
N PRO A 236 10.12 -10.58 7.66
CA PRO A 236 10.99 -11.31 8.58
C PRO A 236 11.34 -10.47 9.83
N ASP A 237 11.52 -11.13 10.97
CA ASP A 237 11.66 -10.45 12.26
C ASP A 237 12.93 -9.57 12.33
N GLU A 238 14.01 -9.92 11.63
CA GLU A 238 15.25 -9.13 11.56
C GLU A 238 15.01 -7.71 11.02
N PHE A 239 14.18 -7.56 9.99
CA PHE A 239 13.83 -6.25 9.42
C PHE A 239 12.90 -5.42 10.33
N LYS A 240 12.29 -6.03 11.36
CA LYS A 240 11.54 -5.31 12.39
C LYS A 240 12.41 -4.78 13.54
N HIS A 241 13.60 -5.35 13.76
CA HIS A 241 14.45 -5.05 14.93
C HIS A 241 15.52 -3.99 14.67
N GLU A 242 16.08 -3.90 13.46
CA GLU A 242 17.10 -2.89 13.11
C GLU A 242 16.59 -1.44 13.24
N VAL A 243 15.28 -1.25 13.17
CA VAL A 243 14.59 0.02 13.32
C VAL A 243 14.64 0.57 14.76
N LYS A 244 14.76 -0.28 15.77
CA LYS A 244 14.72 0.14 17.18
C LYS A 244 16.03 0.74 17.67
N ILE A 245 17.17 0.48 17.01
CA ILE A 245 18.50 0.85 17.51
C ILE A 245 18.87 2.32 17.23
N VAL A 246 18.19 3.00 16.31
CA VAL A 246 18.42 4.44 16.03
C VAL A 246 17.66 5.37 17.00
N ARG A 247 16.84 4.83 17.91
CA ARG A 247 16.09 5.59 18.92
C ARG A 247 16.69 5.49 20.33
N THR A 248 17.89 6.02 20.50
CA THR A 248 18.34 6.51 21.81
C THR A 248 18.81 7.95 21.64
N PRO A 249 18.08 8.95 22.17
CA PRO A 249 18.66 10.25 22.43
C PRO A 249 19.74 10.06 23.49
N THR A 250 20.99 10.40 23.16
CA THR A 250 21.99 10.71 24.19
C THR A 250 21.48 11.91 25.00
N GLU A 251 21.60 11.77 26.32
CA GLU A 251 21.19 12.69 27.39
C GLU A 251 21.53 14.17 27.14
#